data_AF-A0A6J8BH14-F1
#
_entry.id   AF-A0A6J8BH14-F1
#
_cell.length_a   1.000
_cell.length_b   1.000
_cell.length_c   1.000
_cell.angle_alpha   90.00
_cell.angle_beta   90.00
_cell.angle_gamma   90.00
#
_symmetry.space_group_name_H-M   'P 1'
#
loop_
_entity.id
_entity.type
_entity.pdbx_description
1 polymer ?
#
loop_
_entity_poly.entity_id
_entity_poly.type
_entity_poly.pdbx_seq_one_letter_code
_entity_poly.pdbx_strand_id
1 'polypeptide(L)'
;MDEHRDLDATQFEVVTDSVQKKKCLTFYGRISKNNQGGFFHRKIEPKKVIQWEDKNNPRDIVASIDHTDCNISNHSGKVTCVTTLYDKGFDNAAVTSRSGHRSNAVETYKRQSVEMNDRISKSFQPPLPLSEVKIEENKENEQSCAYTKVHVAPITEKRDTLDDELVIHVPKSVKRIKIVHNNGKVMSLEL
;
A
#
# COMPACT_ATOMS: atom_id res chain seq x y z
N MET A 1 -27.86 -3.41 29.54
CA MET A 1 -26.94 -4.52 29.21
C MET A 1 -25.79 -3.93 28.42
N ASP A 2 -24.57 -4.46 28.55
CA ASP A 2 -23.49 -4.13 27.61
C ASP A 2 -23.78 -4.86 26.29
N GLU A 3 -24.55 -4.22 25.41
CA GLU A 3 -24.85 -4.75 24.08
C GLU A 3 -23.60 -4.70 23.20
N HIS A 4 -23.43 -5.69 22.32
CA HIS A 4 -22.23 -5.80 21.46
C HIS A 4 -21.93 -4.52 20.65
N ARG A 5 -22.96 -3.74 20.31
CA ARG A 5 -22.83 -2.49 19.54
C ARG A 5 -22.25 -1.32 20.35
N ASP A 6 -22.39 -1.35 21.67
CA ASP A 6 -22.05 -0.22 22.55
C ASP A 6 -20.75 -0.44 23.35
N LEU A 7 -20.07 -1.57 23.10
CA LEU A 7 -18.76 -1.87 23.66
C LEU A 7 -17.73 -0.86 23.16
N ASP A 8 -16.93 -0.35 24.09
CA ASP A 8 -15.84 0.58 23.79
C ASP A 8 -14.50 0.00 24.23
N ALA A 9 -13.42 0.40 23.54
CA ALA A 9 -12.06 -0.04 23.82
C ALA A 9 -11.60 0.35 25.23
N THR A 10 -12.17 1.42 25.79
CA THR A 10 -11.92 1.87 27.18
C THR A 10 -12.32 0.86 28.25
N GLN A 11 -13.16 -0.12 27.91
CA GLN A 11 -13.59 -1.19 28.82
C GLN A 11 -12.63 -2.37 28.88
N PHE A 12 -11.58 -2.36 28.06
CA PHE A 12 -10.62 -3.46 27.96
C PHE A 12 -9.23 -2.98 28.35
N GLU A 13 -8.53 -3.82 29.11
CA GLU A 13 -7.17 -3.56 29.56
C GLU A 13 -6.33 -4.83 29.37
N VAL A 14 -5.22 -4.71 28.64
CA VAL A 14 -4.23 -5.79 28.53
C VAL A 14 -3.15 -5.53 29.57
N VAL A 15 -3.01 -6.45 30.52
CA VAL A 15 -2.06 -6.33 31.62
C VAL A 15 -1.16 -7.55 31.66
N THR A 16 0.10 -7.36 31.99
CA THR A 16 1.00 -8.46 32.35
C THR A 16 1.07 -8.54 33.86
N ASP A 17 0.64 -9.66 34.44
CA ASP A 17 0.68 -9.85 35.88
C ASP A 17 2.13 -9.99 36.35
N SER A 18 2.58 -9.10 37.24
CA SER A 18 3.92 -9.11 37.82
C SER A 18 4.24 -10.38 38.63
N VAL A 19 3.21 -11.05 39.16
CA VAL A 19 3.37 -12.26 39.98
C VAL A 19 3.50 -13.50 39.11
N GLN A 20 2.61 -13.66 38.13
CA GLN A 20 2.57 -14.85 37.28
C GLN A 20 3.41 -14.71 36.00
N LYS A 21 3.86 -13.50 35.66
CA LYS A 21 4.53 -13.16 34.39
C LYS A 21 3.74 -13.63 33.15
N LYS A 22 2.41 -13.63 33.26
CA LYS A 22 1.48 -14.03 32.19
C LYS A 22 0.66 -12.83 31.75
N LYS A 23 0.36 -12.76 30.45
CA LYS A 23 -0.52 -11.74 29.90
C LYS A 23 -1.98 -12.06 30.26
N CYS A 24 -2.79 -11.04 30.49
CA CYS A 24 -4.24 -11.18 30.61
C CYS A 24 -4.97 -10.01 29.97
N LEU A 25 -6.13 -10.31 29.39
CA LEU A 25 -7.09 -9.33 28.91
C LEU A 25 -8.21 -9.21 29.95
N THR A 26 -8.38 -8.03 30.50
CA THR A 26 -9.42 -7.72 31.48
C THR A 26 -10.50 -6.87 30.83
N PHE A 27 -11.76 -7.29 30.98
CA PHE A 27 -12.93 -6.51 30.62
C PHE A 27 -13.63 -5.96 31.87
N TYR A 28 -13.99 -4.67 31.83
CA TYR A 28 -14.77 -3.97 32.84
C TYR A 28 -16.15 -3.58 32.27
N GLY A 29 -17.20 -4.22 32.80
CA GLY A 29 -18.58 -3.91 32.44
C GLY A 29 -19.04 -2.54 32.96
N ARG A 30 -19.91 -1.86 32.22
CA ARG A 30 -20.44 -0.55 32.64
C ARG A 30 -21.41 -0.71 33.80
N ILE A 31 -21.24 0.13 34.82
CA ILE A 31 -22.18 0.19 35.94
C ILE A 31 -23.39 1.02 35.50
N SER A 32 -24.57 0.40 35.42
CA SER A 32 -25.79 1.12 35.11
C SER A 32 -26.21 2.05 36.26
N LYS A 33 -26.84 3.17 35.93
CA LYS A 33 -27.30 4.18 36.91
C LYS A 33 -28.53 3.75 37.71
N ASN A 34 -29.13 2.59 37.42
CA ASN A 34 -30.42 2.16 37.99
C ASN A 34 -30.27 1.23 39.20
N ASN A 35 -29.14 1.24 39.88
CA ASN A 35 -28.96 0.43 41.09
C ASN A 35 -29.77 1.07 42.22
N GLN A 36 -30.85 0.41 42.65
CA GLN A 36 -31.64 0.81 43.81
C GLN A 36 -30.79 0.68 45.08
N GLY A 37 -30.19 1.78 45.53
CA GLY A 37 -29.39 1.83 46.74
C GLY A 37 -28.90 3.26 47.00
N GLY A 38 -29.12 3.75 48.23
CA GLY A 38 -28.71 5.10 48.63
C GLY A 38 -27.18 5.28 48.66
N PHE A 39 -26.75 6.53 48.86
CA PHE A 39 -25.36 6.99 48.88
C PHE A 39 -24.40 6.13 49.75
N PHE A 40 -24.91 5.53 50.83
CA PHE A 40 -24.15 4.68 51.76
C PHE A 40 -24.03 3.20 51.36
N HIS A 41 -24.66 2.77 50.26
CA HIS A 41 -24.75 1.35 49.88
C HIS A 41 -23.78 0.94 48.76
N ARG A 42 -22.82 1.78 48.38
CA ARG A 42 -22.09 1.61 47.11
C ARG A 42 -20.71 0.96 47.28
N LYS A 43 -20.68 -0.34 47.54
CA LYS A 43 -19.61 -1.22 47.04
C LYS A 43 -20.14 -1.97 45.82
N ILE A 44 -20.36 -1.22 44.73
CA ILE A 44 -20.77 -1.84 43.47
C ILE A 44 -19.50 -2.03 42.66
N GLU A 45 -18.97 -3.24 42.72
CA GLU A 45 -17.86 -3.62 41.87
C GLU A 45 -18.38 -3.85 40.45
N PRO A 46 -17.77 -3.22 39.43
CA PRO A 46 -18.13 -3.48 38.04
C PRO A 46 -17.86 -4.95 37.73
N LYS A 47 -18.67 -5.53 36.83
CA LYS A 47 -18.44 -6.88 36.34
C LYS A 47 -17.04 -6.94 35.73
N LYS A 48 -16.18 -7.77 36.29
CA LYS A 48 -14.83 -8.02 35.79
C LYS A 48 -14.78 -9.40 35.16
N VAL A 49 -14.31 -9.49 33.92
CA VAL A 49 -14.00 -10.76 33.26
C VAL A 49 -12.53 -10.74 32.89
N ILE A 50 -11.80 -11.78 33.25
CA ILE A 50 -10.37 -11.89 32.99
C ILE A 50 -10.14 -13.12 32.11
N GLN A 51 -9.48 -12.92 30.98
CA GLN A 51 -8.96 -13.98 30.14
C GLN A 51 -7.44 -14.02 30.27
N TRP A 52 -6.92 -15.19 30.65
CA TRP A 52 -5.49 -15.41 30.78
C TRP A 52 -4.90 -15.95 29.50
N GLU A 53 -3.62 -15.64 29.28
CA GLU A 53 -2.82 -16.21 28.21
C GLU A 53 -2.69 -17.73 28.34
N ASP A 54 -3.02 -18.44 27.26
CA ASP A 54 -2.76 -19.85 27.06
C ASP A 54 -1.98 -20.09 25.76
N LYS A 55 -0.67 -20.27 25.90
CA LYS A 55 0.27 -20.50 24.78
C LYS A 55 0.02 -21.80 24.03
N ASN A 56 -0.71 -22.75 24.62
CA ASN A 56 -1.00 -24.04 23.98
C ASN A 56 -2.25 -23.97 23.08
N ASN A 57 -3.04 -22.91 23.19
CA ASN A 57 -4.23 -22.71 22.38
C ASN A 57 -3.93 -21.79 21.20
N PRO A 58 -3.89 -22.29 19.95
CA PRO A 58 -3.60 -21.47 18.78
C PRO A 58 -4.68 -20.42 18.47
N ARG A 59 -5.84 -20.50 19.14
CA ARG A 59 -6.92 -19.50 19.03
C ARG A 59 -6.91 -18.48 20.16
N ASP A 60 -5.94 -18.54 21.07
CA ASP A 60 -5.85 -17.56 22.13
C ASP A 60 -5.38 -16.21 21.59
N ILE A 61 -6.30 -15.24 21.68
CA ILE A 61 -6.06 -13.87 21.26
C ILE A 61 -5.05 -13.19 22.19
N VAL A 62 -5.02 -13.56 23.48
CA VAL A 62 -4.14 -12.92 24.47
C VAL A 62 -2.67 -13.29 24.22
N ALA A 63 -2.38 -14.55 23.91
CA ALA A 63 -1.05 -14.99 23.49
C ALA A 63 -0.56 -14.28 22.22
N SER A 64 -1.47 -13.93 21.31
CA SER A 64 -1.17 -13.30 20.02
C SER A 64 -0.92 -11.78 20.10
N ILE A 65 -1.21 -11.14 21.24
CA ILE A 65 -0.99 -9.70 21.42
C ILE A 65 0.44 -9.47 21.94
N ASP A 66 1.35 -9.08 21.04
CA ASP A 66 2.67 -8.60 21.42
C ASP A 66 2.63 -7.10 21.76
N HIS A 67 2.86 -6.80 23.03
CA HIS A 67 2.82 -5.45 23.60
C HIS A 67 4.21 -4.91 23.93
N THR A 68 5.29 -5.61 23.56
CA THR A 68 6.63 -5.29 24.05
C THR A 68 7.23 -4.05 23.42
N ASP A 69 6.84 -3.64 22.21
CA ASP A 69 7.53 -2.56 21.51
C ASP A 69 6.63 -1.61 20.69
N CYS A 70 5.31 -1.76 20.77
CA CYS A 70 4.37 -0.95 19.99
C CYS A 70 3.46 -0.12 20.90
N ASN A 71 3.71 1.19 20.98
CA ASN A 71 2.77 2.12 21.60
C ASN A 71 1.62 2.42 20.60
N ILE A 72 0.69 1.47 20.47
CA ILE A 72 -0.47 1.59 19.58
C ILE A 72 -1.44 2.58 20.20
N SER A 73 -1.26 3.87 19.87
CA SER A 73 -2.22 4.90 20.23
C SER A 73 -3.43 4.86 19.29
N ASN A 74 -4.58 5.39 19.72
CA ASN A 74 -5.77 5.54 18.87
C ASN A 74 -5.46 6.28 17.55
N HIS A 75 -4.43 7.12 17.52
CA HIS A 75 -3.97 7.78 16.31
C HIS A 75 -3.40 6.78 15.29
N SER A 76 -2.58 5.83 15.74
CA SER A 76 -1.94 4.82 14.87
C SER A 76 -2.96 3.95 14.11
N GLY A 77 -4.05 3.53 14.76
CA GLY A 77 -5.12 2.78 14.09
C GLY A 77 -5.84 3.59 13.00
N LYS A 78 -6.03 4.90 13.22
CA LYS A 78 -6.59 5.80 12.20
C LYS A 78 -5.64 5.98 11.01
N VAL A 79 -4.34 6.14 11.26
CA VAL A 79 -3.32 6.25 10.20
C VAL A 79 -3.33 5.01 9.31
N THR A 80 -3.31 3.83 9.91
CA THR A 80 -3.33 2.56 9.18
C THR A 80 -4.60 2.43 8.34
N CYS A 81 -5.76 2.72 8.93
CA CYS A 81 -7.04 2.70 8.22
C CYS A 81 -7.02 3.62 6.98
N VAL A 82 -6.60 4.89 7.15
CA VAL A 82 -6.55 5.84 6.04
C VAL A 82 -5.55 5.40 4.96
N THR A 83 -4.35 4.96 5.34
CA THR A 83 -3.32 4.49 4.39
C THR A 83 -3.87 3.34 3.54
N THR A 84 -4.50 2.34 4.16
CA THR A 84 -5.07 1.20 3.43
C THR A 84 -6.19 1.57 2.46
N LEU A 85 -6.94 2.64 2.73
CA LEU A 85 -7.97 3.12 1.81
C LEU A 85 -7.36 3.80 0.59
N TYR A 86 -6.29 4.58 0.77
CA TYR A 86 -5.56 5.15 -0.37
C TYR A 86 -4.88 4.09 -1.21
N ASP A 87 -4.29 3.07 -0.59
CA ASP A 87 -3.66 1.96 -1.32
C ASP A 87 -4.68 1.19 -2.18
N LYS A 88 -5.95 1.15 -1.76
CA LYS A 88 -7.07 0.58 -2.53
C LYS A 88 -7.62 1.54 -3.60
N GLY A 89 -7.08 2.75 -3.71
CA GLY A 89 -7.47 3.74 -4.71
C GLY A 89 -8.77 4.49 -4.39
N PHE A 90 -9.22 4.52 -3.13
CA PHE A 90 -10.38 5.32 -2.75
C PHE A 90 -10.07 6.82 -2.80
N ASP A 91 -11.10 7.61 -3.12
CA ASP A 91 -10.99 9.06 -3.22
C ASP A 91 -10.86 9.73 -1.84
N ASN A 92 -10.32 10.95 -1.84
CA ASN A 92 -10.09 11.69 -0.59
C ASN A 92 -11.41 11.94 0.19
N ALA A 93 -12.52 12.14 -0.51
CA ALA A 93 -13.81 12.41 0.13
C ALA A 93 -14.36 11.17 0.86
N ALA A 94 -14.34 9.98 0.25
CA ALA A 94 -14.77 8.76 0.93
C ALA A 94 -13.85 8.40 2.09
N VAL A 95 -12.53 8.58 1.93
CA VAL A 95 -11.54 8.36 2.99
C VAL A 95 -11.81 9.29 4.18
N THR A 96 -12.04 10.58 3.93
CA THR A 96 -12.34 11.59 4.95
C THR A 96 -13.62 11.25 5.72
N SER A 97 -14.70 10.96 4.98
CA SER A 97 -16.00 10.60 5.54
C SER A 97 -15.92 9.33 6.40
N ARG A 98 -15.20 8.31 5.92
CA ARG A 98 -15.07 7.02 6.60
C ARG A 98 -14.17 7.07 7.83
N SER A 99 -13.11 7.87 7.80
CA SER A 99 -12.15 8.00 8.91
C SER A 99 -12.55 9.05 9.96
N GLY A 100 -13.59 9.85 9.68
CA GLY A 100 -14.10 10.88 10.58
C GLY A 100 -13.19 12.10 10.71
N HIS A 101 -12.31 12.34 9.73
CA HIS A 101 -11.51 13.56 9.69
C HIS A 101 -12.37 14.73 9.23
N ARG A 102 -12.20 15.89 9.86
CA ARG A 102 -12.88 17.14 9.47
C ARG A 102 -11.98 18.11 8.72
N SER A 103 -10.69 17.81 8.68
CA SER A 103 -9.64 18.63 8.10
C SER A 103 -8.86 17.83 7.07
N ASN A 104 -8.01 18.54 6.33
CA ASN A 104 -7.17 17.95 5.29
C ASN A 104 -6.01 17.07 5.81
N ALA A 105 -6.02 16.72 7.11
CA ALA A 105 -4.99 15.89 7.74
C ALA A 105 -4.85 14.49 7.11
N VAL A 106 -5.91 14.01 6.45
CA VAL A 106 -5.90 12.77 5.69
C VAL A 106 -4.89 12.77 4.54
N GLU A 107 -4.53 13.94 3.99
CA GLU A 107 -3.57 14.00 2.88
C GLU A 107 -2.14 13.68 3.31
N THR A 108 -1.77 13.95 4.55
CA THR A 108 -0.46 13.60 5.11
C THR A 108 -0.20 12.09 5.11
N TYR A 109 -1.27 11.29 5.06
CA TYR A 109 -1.18 9.83 5.01
C TYR A 109 -1.05 9.29 3.59
N LYS A 110 -1.21 10.11 2.55
CA LYS A 110 -0.94 9.70 1.16
C LYS A 110 0.56 9.50 0.99
N ARG A 111 0.97 8.26 0.73
CA ARG A 111 2.36 7.96 0.39
C ARG A 111 2.56 8.22 -1.09
N GLN A 112 3.63 8.91 -1.44
CA GLN A 112 4.07 9.01 -2.83
C GLN A 112 4.56 7.64 -3.30
N SER A 113 4.25 7.28 -4.56
CA SER A 113 4.76 6.04 -5.14
C SER A 113 6.29 6.08 -5.23
N VAL A 114 6.95 5.03 -4.74
CA VAL A 114 8.41 4.88 -4.81
C VAL A 114 8.88 4.91 -6.26
N GLU A 115 8.16 4.26 -7.17
CA GLU A 115 8.49 4.24 -8.60
C GLU A 115 8.38 5.63 -9.23
N MET A 116 7.34 6.39 -8.86
CA MET A 116 7.16 7.75 -9.36
C MET A 116 8.30 8.65 -8.84
N ASN A 117 8.65 8.54 -7.57
CA ASN A 117 9.75 9.29 -6.96
C ASN A 117 11.11 8.93 -7.56
N ASP A 118 11.34 7.65 -7.90
CA ASP A 118 12.56 7.21 -8.61
C ASP A 118 12.65 7.79 -10.02
N ARG A 119 11.55 7.81 -10.78
CA ARG A 119 11.50 8.45 -12.11
C ARG A 119 11.75 9.95 -12.02
N ILE A 120 11.14 10.63 -11.04
CA ILE A 120 11.37 12.05 -10.77
C ILE A 120 12.86 12.26 -10.46
N SER A 121 13.44 11.47 -9.55
CA SER A 121 14.86 11.57 -9.19
C SER A 121 15.78 11.39 -10.41
N LYS A 122 15.52 10.36 -11.24
CA LYS A 122 16.27 10.10 -12.47
C LYS A 122 16.20 11.25 -13.47
N SER A 123 15.05 11.93 -13.57
CA SER A 123 14.90 13.08 -14.47
C SER A 123 15.72 14.31 -14.05
N PHE A 124 16.09 14.41 -12.77
CA PHE A 124 16.92 15.48 -12.22
C PHE A 124 18.40 15.13 -12.10
N GLN A 125 18.79 13.89 -12.42
CA GLN A 125 20.20 13.50 -12.43
C GLN A 125 20.89 14.19 -13.61
N PRO A 126 22.05 14.86 -13.40
CA PRO A 126 22.79 15.45 -14.49
C PRO A 126 23.23 14.37 -15.48
N PRO A 127 23.36 14.70 -16.79
CA PRO A 127 23.88 13.75 -17.75
C PRO A 127 25.25 13.26 -17.29
N LEU A 128 25.46 11.95 -17.34
CA LEU A 128 26.72 11.34 -16.93
C LEU A 128 27.88 12.02 -17.69
N PRO A 129 28.98 12.37 -16.99
CA PRO A 129 30.15 12.91 -17.67
C PRO A 129 30.61 11.93 -18.74
N LEU A 130 30.97 12.45 -19.92
CA LEU A 130 31.43 11.70 -21.08
C LEU A 130 32.66 10.80 -20.82
N SER A 131 33.25 10.85 -19.62
CA SER A 131 34.46 10.12 -19.23
C SER A 131 34.22 8.72 -18.67
N GLU A 132 32.97 8.28 -18.45
CA GLU A 132 32.68 6.91 -17.98
C GLU A 132 31.56 6.22 -18.76
N VAL A 133 31.48 6.46 -20.08
CA VAL A 133 30.86 5.47 -20.96
C VAL A 133 31.84 4.30 -21.06
N LYS A 134 31.70 3.30 -20.17
CA LYS A 134 32.16 1.95 -20.51
C LYS A 134 31.24 1.46 -21.62
N ILE A 135 31.65 1.74 -22.85
CA ILE A 135 31.16 1.02 -24.01
C ILE A 135 31.64 -0.42 -23.79
N GLU A 136 30.75 -1.31 -23.33
CA GLU A 136 30.98 -2.72 -23.56
C GLU A 136 30.82 -2.93 -25.07
N GLU A 137 31.95 -2.76 -25.76
CA GLU A 137 32.10 -3.07 -27.17
C GLU A 137 31.86 -4.57 -27.36
N ASN A 138 30.63 -4.93 -27.70
CA ASN A 138 30.44 -6.06 -28.61
C ASN A 138 31.06 -5.62 -29.94
N LYS A 139 32.33 -6.01 -30.10
CA LYS A 139 33.09 -5.85 -31.34
C LYS A 139 32.24 -6.35 -32.50
N GLU A 140 31.91 -5.45 -33.42
CA GLU A 140 32.25 -5.61 -34.83
C GLU A 140 31.90 -4.35 -35.64
N ASN A 141 32.97 -3.69 -36.07
CA ASN A 141 33.16 -2.94 -37.30
C ASN A 141 32.56 -1.53 -37.47
N GLU A 142 33.48 -0.57 -37.42
CA GLU A 142 33.35 0.79 -37.93
C GLU A 142 33.09 0.80 -39.44
N GLN A 143 32.03 1.48 -39.88
CA GLN A 143 32.12 2.41 -41.00
C GLN A 143 30.85 3.28 -41.09
N SER A 144 31.06 4.58 -40.92
CA SER A 144 30.17 5.69 -41.27
C SER A 144 29.19 5.34 -42.40
N CYS A 145 27.88 5.53 -42.20
CA CYS A 145 26.98 6.02 -43.28
C CYS A 145 25.53 6.29 -42.84
N ALA A 146 24.92 7.20 -43.61
CA ALA A 146 23.60 7.81 -43.47
C ALA A 146 22.39 6.88 -43.27
N TYR A 147 21.36 7.38 -42.60
CA TYR A 147 20.05 6.75 -42.34
C TYR A 147 19.09 6.84 -43.55
N THR A 148 18.12 5.93 -43.65
CA THR A 148 16.97 6.01 -44.57
C THR A 148 15.67 5.75 -43.82
N LYS A 149 14.63 6.53 -44.15
CA LYS A 149 13.28 6.40 -43.63
C LYS A 149 12.57 5.20 -44.27
N VAL A 150 11.86 4.41 -43.47
CA VAL A 150 11.02 3.31 -43.95
C VAL A 150 9.60 3.54 -43.43
N HIS A 151 8.63 3.44 -44.32
CA HIS A 151 7.20 3.47 -43.99
C HIS A 151 6.68 2.05 -43.81
N VAL A 152 6.01 1.77 -42.69
CA VAL A 152 5.32 0.50 -42.45
C VAL A 152 3.85 0.82 -42.22
N ALA A 153 2.99 0.35 -43.13
CA ALA A 153 1.54 0.54 -43.01
C ALA A 153 0.97 -0.37 -41.91
N PRO A 154 0.11 0.14 -41.00
CA PRO A 154 -0.57 -0.69 -40.02
C PRO A 154 -1.70 -1.50 -40.66
N ILE A 155 -1.80 -2.78 -40.31
CA ILE A 155 -2.97 -3.61 -40.63
C ILE A 155 -4.00 -3.34 -39.55
N THR A 156 -5.02 -2.55 -39.88
CA THR A 156 -6.14 -2.23 -39.00
C THR A 156 -7.26 -3.26 -39.11
N GLU A 157 -7.59 -3.91 -38.00
CA GLU A 157 -8.98 -4.32 -37.74
C GLU A 157 -9.60 -3.30 -36.77
N LYS A 158 -10.27 -2.34 -37.39
CA LYS A 158 -11.33 -1.46 -36.87
C LYS A 158 -11.23 -1.05 -35.40
N ARG A 159 -10.78 0.18 -35.16
CA ARG A 159 -11.44 1.16 -34.28
C ARG A 159 -10.96 2.56 -34.65
N ASP A 160 -11.93 3.46 -34.70
CA ASP A 160 -11.81 4.78 -35.29
C ASP A 160 -10.87 5.72 -34.54
N THR A 161 -10.26 6.61 -35.32
CA THR A 161 -9.63 7.91 -35.00
C THR A 161 -8.13 7.96 -34.65
N LEU A 162 -7.44 8.69 -35.55
CA LEU A 162 -6.05 9.17 -35.60
C LEU A 162 -5.00 8.15 -36.06
N ASP A 163 -4.58 8.33 -37.32
CA ASP A 163 -3.49 7.63 -37.99
C ASP A 163 -2.14 7.96 -37.33
N ASP A 164 -1.84 7.29 -36.22
CA ASP A 164 -0.53 7.34 -35.60
C ASP A 164 0.46 6.48 -36.42
N GLU A 165 1.16 7.13 -37.35
CA GLU A 165 2.27 6.51 -38.08
C GLU A 165 3.42 6.16 -37.12
N LEU A 166 3.71 4.87 -36.96
CA LEU A 166 4.88 4.42 -36.21
C LEU A 166 6.14 4.48 -37.10
N VAL A 167 6.90 5.58 -36.99
CA VAL A 167 8.17 5.77 -37.72
C VAL A 167 9.33 5.17 -36.92
N ILE A 168 9.92 4.10 -37.44
CA ILE A 168 11.12 3.47 -36.85
C ILE A 168 12.34 3.87 -37.69
N HIS A 169 13.33 4.50 -37.05
CA HIS A 169 14.60 4.85 -37.70
C HIS A 169 15.54 3.64 -37.62
N VAL A 170 15.81 3.04 -38.77
CA VAL A 170 16.62 1.82 -38.87
C VAL A 170 17.85 2.09 -39.75
N PRO A 171 19.05 1.62 -39.35
CA PRO A 171 20.25 1.79 -40.17
C PRO A 171 20.13 1.03 -41.50
N LYS A 172 20.73 1.58 -42.57
CA LYS A 172 20.70 1.02 -43.94
C LYS A 172 21.22 -0.42 -44.05
N SER A 173 22.04 -0.85 -43.10
CA SER A 173 22.58 -2.20 -43.04
C SER A 173 21.53 -3.25 -42.69
N VAL A 174 20.40 -2.85 -42.12
CA VAL A 174 19.30 -3.77 -41.78
C VAL A 174 18.51 -4.08 -43.03
N LYS A 175 18.65 -5.32 -43.51
CA LYS A 175 17.91 -5.83 -44.68
C LYS A 175 16.54 -6.39 -44.31
N ARG A 176 16.29 -6.65 -43.03
CA ARG A 176 15.08 -7.31 -42.55
C ARG A 176 14.74 -6.90 -41.13
N ILE A 177 13.50 -6.46 -40.94
CA ILE A 177 12.91 -6.14 -39.64
C ILE A 177 11.90 -7.23 -39.28
N LYS A 178 11.94 -7.70 -38.03
CA LYS A 178 10.91 -8.58 -37.48
C LYS A 178 10.15 -7.84 -36.39
N ILE A 179 8.84 -7.70 -36.57
CA ILE A 179 7.94 -7.10 -35.58
C ILE A 179 7.17 -8.24 -34.92
N VAL A 180 7.32 -8.39 -33.61
CA VAL A 180 6.58 -9.36 -32.80
C VAL A 180 5.47 -8.62 -32.08
N HIS A 181 4.23 -8.99 -32.37
CA HIS A 181 3.06 -8.41 -31.72
C HIS A 181 2.75 -9.16 -30.41
N ASN A 182 2.10 -8.49 -29.45
CA ASN A 182 1.82 -9.05 -28.11
C ASN A 182 0.96 -10.33 -28.11
N ASN A 183 0.29 -10.63 -29.23
CA ASN A 183 -0.47 -11.86 -29.45
C ASN A 183 0.37 -13.00 -30.07
N GLY A 184 1.70 -12.84 -30.15
CA GLY A 184 2.62 -13.84 -30.69
C GLY A 184 2.75 -13.84 -32.23
N LYS A 185 2.04 -12.97 -32.94
CA LYS A 185 2.13 -12.87 -34.40
C LYS A 185 3.43 -12.16 -34.80
N VAL A 186 4.23 -12.80 -35.65
CA VAL A 186 5.50 -12.24 -36.15
C VAL A 186 5.33 -11.79 -37.60
N MET A 187 5.61 -10.52 -37.87
CA MET A 187 5.69 -9.99 -39.24
C MET A 187 7.15 -9.71 -39.59
N SER A 188 7.57 -10.12 -40.79
CA SER A 188 8.89 -9.79 -41.33
C SER A 188 8.73 -8.81 -42.49
N LEU A 189 9.47 -7.72 -42.46
CA LEU A 189 9.58 -6.78 -43.58
C LEU A 189 11.02 -6.81 -44.08
N GLU A 190 11.21 -7.04 -45.37
CA GLU A 190 12.50 -6.82 -46.02
C GLU A 190 12.58 -5.36 -46.48
N LEU A 191 13.72 -4.73 -46.20
CA LEU A 191 13.99 -3.32 -46.52
C LEU A 191 14.77 -3.19 -47.81
#